data_AF-A0A2I8F3M2-F1
#
_entry.id   AF-A0A2I8F3M2-F1
#
_cell.length_a   1.000
_cell.length_b   1.000
_cell.length_c   1.000
_cell.angle_alpha   90.00
_cell.angle_beta   90.00
_cell.angle_gamma   90.00
#
_symmetry.space_group_name_H-M   'P 1'
#
loop_
_entity.id
_entity.type
_entity.pdbx_description
1 polymer ?
#
loop_
_entity_poly.entity_id
_entity_poly.type
_entity_poly.pdbx_seq_one_letter_code
_entity_poly.pdbx_strand_id
1 'polypeptide(L)'
;MTETKETRNEARIRAADVLIDLLKSLPLRDRLAEGSLTALQAVCGACLAYGIARALHTEQAFWAAITAIAVTQHTYADTRNLSRDQFIGAMAGGLFGFIGASLGAGTHEILGYATTIAAVIGVCWCVNVGSAARLGAITATIVLLVPTQGPLWGVPLFRLVQVALGTVSTLLVSWLFTQIQKRLARR
;
A
#
# COMPACT_ATOMS: atom_id res chain seq x y z
N MET A 1 -0.93 16.22 -56.76
CA MET A 1 -0.22 15.65 -55.59
C MET A 1 -0.74 16.19 -54.24
N THR A 2 -1.62 17.20 -54.25
CA THR A 2 -2.20 17.85 -53.05
C THR A 2 -3.45 17.10 -52.53
N GLU A 3 -4.31 16.62 -53.43
CA GLU A 3 -5.57 15.90 -53.14
C GLU A 3 -5.37 14.59 -52.34
N THR A 4 -4.28 13.86 -52.62
CA THR A 4 -3.95 12.59 -51.95
C THR A 4 -3.47 12.79 -50.50
N LYS A 5 -2.98 13.99 -50.18
CA LYS A 5 -2.57 14.35 -48.81
C LYS A 5 -3.77 14.74 -47.95
N GLU A 6 -4.70 15.50 -48.51
CA GLU A 6 -5.92 15.92 -47.80
C GLU A 6 -6.79 14.71 -47.42
N THR A 7 -7.04 13.81 -48.37
CA THR A 7 -7.81 12.57 -48.14
C THR A 7 -7.21 11.67 -47.04
N ARG A 8 -5.88 11.53 -47.00
CA ARG A 8 -5.17 10.78 -45.95
C ARG A 8 -5.29 11.47 -44.58
N ASN A 9 -5.29 12.80 -44.55
CA ASN A 9 -5.40 13.56 -43.31
C ASN A 9 -6.82 13.46 -42.72
N GLU A 10 -7.85 13.53 -43.56
CA GLU A 10 -9.23 13.32 -43.14
C GLU A 10 -9.51 11.89 -42.66
N ALA A 11 -8.90 10.88 -43.28
CA ALA A 11 -9.00 9.49 -42.83
C ALA A 11 -8.36 9.29 -41.45
N ARG A 12 -7.25 9.98 -41.17
CA ARG A 12 -6.59 9.98 -39.86
C ARG A 12 -7.40 10.67 -38.78
N ILE A 13 -8.01 11.81 -39.10
CA ILE A 13 -8.87 12.55 -38.17
C ILE A 13 -10.10 11.70 -37.83
N ARG A 14 -10.78 11.12 -38.83
CA ARG A 14 -11.89 10.19 -38.60
C ARG A 14 -11.50 8.98 -37.77
N ALA A 15 -10.33 8.39 -38.01
CA ALA A 15 -9.83 7.27 -37.21
C ALA A 15 -9.52 7.68 -35.76
N ALA A 16 -8.98 8.89 -35.54
CA ALA A 16 -8.73 9.43 -34.21
C ALA A 16 -10.03 9.71 -33.45
N ASP A 17 -11.04 10.28 -34.12
CA ASP A 17 -12.35 10.53 -33.53
C ASP A 17 -13.07 9.24 -33.15
N VAL A 18 -13.02 8.21 -34.02
CA VAL A 18 -13.57 6.88 -33.72
C VAL A 18 -12.83 6.21 -32.56
N LEU A 19 -11.49 6.35 -32.48
CA LEU A 19 -10.72 5.83 -31.36
C LEU A 19 -11.05 6.56 -30.05
N ILE A 20 -11.27 7.88 -30.11
CA ILE A 20 -11.67 8.71 -28.98
C ILE A 20 -13.11 8.37 -28.54
N ASP A 21 -14.03 8.11 -29.47
CA ASP A 21 -15.39 7.68 -29.15
C ASP A 21 -15.44 6.24 -28.63
N LEU A 22 -14.59 5.35 -29.14
CA LEU A 22 -14.35 4.03 -28.56
C LEU A 22 -13.75 4.14 -27.15
N LEU A 23 -12.79 5.03 -26.93
CA LEU A 23 -12.24 5.33 -25.60
C LEU A 23 -13.26 5.94 -24.64
N LYS A 24 -14.17 6.78 -25.13
CA LYS A 24 -15.26 7.38 -24.34
C LYS A 24 -16.41 6.40 -24.08
N SER A 25 -16.58 5.40 -24.94
CA SER A 25 -17.53 4.30 -24.75
C SER A 25 -16.94 3.13 -23.93
N LEU A 26 -15.64 3.16 -23.61
CA LEU A 26 -15.09 2.33 -22.52
C LEU A 26 -15.72 2.78 -21.18
N PRO A 27 -16.28 1.87 -20.38
CA PRO A 27 -17.35 2.18 -19.45
C PRO A 27 -16.79 2.82 -18.17
N LEU A 28 -16.86 4.15 -18.10
CA LEU A 28 -16.63 4.89 -16.85
C LEU A 28 -17.47 4.34 -15.70
N ARG A 29 -18.66 3.79 -15.98
CA ARG A 29 -19.56 3.17 -15.01
C ARG A 29 -18.95 1.94 -14.34
N ASP A 30 -18.28 1.06 -15.07
CA ASP A 30 -17.72 -0.16 -14.50
C ASP A 30 -16.45 0.16 -13.69
N ARG A 31 -15.62 1.10 -14.18
CA ARG A 31 -14.47 1.61 -13.40
C ARG A 31 -14.89 2.33 -12.13
N LEU A 32 -15.99 3.09 -12.17
CA LEU A 32 -16.55 3.74 -10.98
C LEU A 32 -17.17 2.71 -10.03
N ALA A 33 -17.84 1.68 -10.53
CA ALA A 33 -18.40 0.62 -9.71
C ALA A 33 -17.30 -0.18 -8.99
N GLU A 34 -16.29 -0.65 -9.72
CA GLU A 34 -15.15 -1.39 -9.15
C GLU A 34 -14.29 -0.52 -8.21
N GLY A 35 -14.07 0.75 -8.60
CA GLY A 35 -13.36 1.73 -7.77
C GLY A 35 -14.10 2.05 -6.47
N SER A 36 -15.42 2.21 -6.53
CA SER A 36 -16.24 2.54 -5.34
C SER A 36 -16.29 1.42 -4.31
N LEU A 37 -16.35 0.15 -4.76
CA LEU A 37 -16.27 -1.01 -3.87
C LEU A 37 -14.93 -1.08 -3.15
N THR A 38 -13.84 -0.87 -3.88
CA THR A 38 -12.48 -0.90 -3.32
C THR A 38 -12.25 0.27 -2.36
N ALA A 39 -12.76 1.46 -2.71
CA ALA A 39 -12.75 2.62 -1.84
C ALA A 39 -13.54 2.37 -0.55
N LEU A 40 -14.72 1.75 -0.64
CA LEU A 40 -15.53 1.41 0.53
C LEU A 40 -14.81 0.39 1.42
N GLN A 41 -14.18 -0.64 0.83
CA GLN A 41 -13.35 -1.58 1.57
C GLN A 41 -12.19 -0.88 2.28
N ALA A 42 -11.49 0.04 1.61
CA ALA A 42 -10.39 0.78 2.19
C ALA A 42 -10.85 1.67 3.35
N VAL A 43 -11.99 2.36 3.19
CA VAL A 43 -12.60 3.19 4.25
C VAL A 43 -12.99 2.31 5.45
N CYS A 44 -13.72 1.22 5.23
CA CYS A 44 -14.12 0.30 6.29
C CYS A 44 -12.90 -0.32 6.99
N GLY A 45 -11.90 -0.77 6.23
CA GLY A 45 -10.65 -1.32 6.76
C GLY A 45 -9.88 -0.31 7.60
N ALA A 46 -9.73 0.92 7.10
CA ALA A 46 -9.06 2.01 7.80
C ALA A 46 -9.78 2.42 9.09
N CYS A 47 -11.11 2.57 9.04
CA CYS A 47 -11.92 2.89 10.22
C CYS A 47 -11.86 1.80 11.27
N LEU A 48 -11.94 0.53 10.87
CA LEU A 48 -11.81 -0.61 11.77
C LEU A 48 -10.42 -0.65 12.43
N ALA A 49 -9.36 -0.54 11.61
CA ALA A 49 -7.98 -0.55 12.09
C ALA A 49 -7.71 0.61 13.07
N TYR A 50 -8.16 1.81 12.71
CA TYR A 50 -8.03 3.00 13.55
C TYR A 50 -8.81 2.84 14.87
N GLY A 51 -10.05 2.36 14.80
CA GLY A 51 -10.90 2.14 15.98
C GLY A 51 -10.28 1.14 16.95
N ILE A 52 -9.80 0.00 16.45
CA ILE A 52 -9.12 -1.01 17.27
C ILE A 52 -7.82 -0.45 17.86
N ALA A 53 -6.99 0.22 17.06
CA ALA A 53 -5.74 0.79 17.55
C ALA A 53 -5.98 1.90 18.60
N ARG A 54 -7.02 2.72 18.43
CA ARG A 54 -7.47 3.71 19.42
C ARG A 54 -7.93 3.06 20.71
N ALA A 55 -8.71 1.98 20.64
CA ALA A 55 -9.17 1.23 21.80
C ALA A 55 -8.02 0.57 22.58
N LEU A 56 -6.95 0.18 21.88
CA LEU A 56 -5.71 -0.33 22.48
C LEU A 56 -4.81 0.78 23.04
N HIS A 57 -5.27 2.04 23.11
CA HIS A 57 -4.50 3.20 23.57
C HIS A 57 -3.14 3.35 22.86
N THR A 58 -3.12 3.02 21.58
CA THR A 58 -1.91 3.09 20.75
C THR A 58 -1.61 4.56 20.43
N GLU A 59 -0.52 5.11 20.97
CA GLU A 59 0.02 6.46 20.72
C GLU A 59 0.04 6.88 19.24
N GLN A 60 0.17 5.92 18.30
CA GLN A 60 0.27 6.20 16.85
C GLN A 60 -0.75 5.37 16.02
N ALA A 61 -1.99 5.29 16.49
CA ALA A 61 -3.09 4.55 15.86
C ALA A 61 -3.31 4.84 14.36
N PHE A 62 -2.90 6.00 13.86
CA PHE A 62 -3.02 6.38 12.45
C PHE A 62 -2.24 5.46 11.49
N TRP A 63 -1.17 4.80 11.94
CA TRP A 63 -0.40 3.88 11.09
C TRP A 63 -1.12 2.58 10.78
N ALA A 64 -1.95 2.10 11.71
CA ALA A 64 -2.81 0.95 11.44
C ALA A 64 -3.78 1.28 10.29
N ALA A 65 -4.33 2.50 10.27
CA ALA A 65 -5.18 2.97 9.19
C ALA A 65 -4.42 3.13 7.86
N ILE A 66 -3.23 3.72 7.86
CA ILE A 66 -2.39 3.85 6.65
C ILE A 66 -2.07 2.47 6.07
N THR A 67 -1.71 1.51 6.93
CA THR A 67 -1.43 0.14 6.49
C THR A 67 -2.68 -0.49 5.88
N ALA A 68 -3.83 -0.35 6.55
CA ALA A 68 -5.11 -0.88 6.07
C ALA A 68 -5.45 -0.37 4.65
N ILE A 69 -5.25 0.94 4.41
CA ILE A 69 -5.44 1.55 3.08
C ILE A 69 -4.42 0.98 2.08
N ALA A 70 -3.14 0.92 2.47
CA ALA A 70 -2.06 0.48 1.59
C ALA A 70 -2.21 -0.97 1.11
N VAL A 71 -2.76 -1.87 1.94
CA VAL A 71 -2.96 -3.28 1.57
C VAL A 71 -4.27 -3.55 0.84
N THR A 72 -5.22 -2.61 0.83
CA THR A 72 -6.52 -2.83 0.20
C THR A 72 -6.34 -2.93 -1.31
N GLN A 73 -6.87 -4.02 -1.90
CA GLN A 73 -6.86 -4.27 -3.34
C GLN A 73 -8.26 -4.66 -3.82
N HIS A 74 -8.45 -4.61 -5.14
CA HIS A 74 -9.72 -4.98 -5.78
C HIS A 74 -10.15 -6.43 -5.45
N THR A 75 -9.19 -7.35 -5.38
CA THR A 75 -9.46 -8.77 -5.07
C THR A 75 -8.97 -9.13 -3.67
N TYR A 76 -9.67 -10.05 -3.02
CA TYR A 76 -9.23 -10.62 -1.74
C TYR A 76 -7.86 -11.32 -1.84
N ALA A 77 -7.59 -12.05 -2.93
CA ALA A 77 -6.32 -12.75 -3.13
C ALA A 77 -5.14 -11.76 -3.20
N ASP A 78 -5.33 -10.66 -3.93
CA ASP A 78 -4.32 -9.60 -4.07
C ASP A 78 -4.12 -8.86 -2.75
N THR A 79 -5.22 -8.56 -2.04
CA THR A 79 -5.17 -7.96 -0.69
C THR A 79 -4.38 -8.84 0.27
N ARG A 80 -4.57 -10.17 0.21
CA ARG A 80 -3.85 -11.14 1.04
C ARG A 80 -2.37 -11.22 0.70
N ASN A 81 -2.03 -11.29 -0.58
CA ASN A 81 -0.64 -11.31 -1.03
C ASN A 81 0.08 -10.02 -0.61
N LEU A 82 -0.53 -8.86 -0.87
CA LEU A 82 0.03 -7.57 -0.51
C LEU A 82 0.14 -7.38 1.02
N SER A 83 -0.83 -7.90 1.78
CA SER A 83 -0.77 -7.89 3.26
C SER A 83 0.41 -8.69 3.79
N ARG A 84 0.67 -9.88 3.23
CA ARG A 84 1.82 -10.70 3.61
C ARG A 84 3.12 -9.98 3.27
N ASP A 85 3.21 -9.44 2.06
CA ASP A 85 4.37 -8.71 1.59
C ASP A 85 4.65 -7.52 2.50
N GLN A 86 3.63 -6.71 2.81
CA GLN A 86 3.70 -5.59 3.75
C GLN A 86 4.20 -5.98 5.14
N PHE A 87 3.73 -7.11 5.67
CA PHE A 87 4.17 -7.60 6.97
C PHE A 87 5.67 -7.98 6.94
N ILE A 88 6.12 -8.66 5.88
CA ILE A 88 7.54 -8.99 5.68
C ILE A 88 8.38 -7.72 5.54
N GLY A 89 7.91 -6.74 4.77
CA GLY A 89 8.57 -5.44 4.62
C GLY A 89 8.71 -4.70 5.94
N ALA A 90 7.65 -4.67 6.75
CA ALA A 90 7.69 -4.05 8.07
C ALA A 90 8.67 -4.77 9.01
N MET A 91 8.74 -6.10 8.98
CA MET A 91 9.73 -6.88 9.73
C MET A 91 11.16 -6.53 9.33
N ALA A 92 11.45 -6.53 8.02
CA ALA A 92 12.76 -6.14 7.51
C ALA A 92 13.09 -4.69 7.91
N GLY A 93 12.20 -3.75 7.64
CA GLY A 93 12.37 -2.34 7.99
C GLY A 93 12.57 -2.10 9.48
N GLY A 94 11.81 -2.79 10.32
CA GLY A 94 11.95 -2.73 11.77
C GLY A 94 13.29 -3.28 12.26
N LEU A 95 13.75 -4.40 11.70
CA LEU A 95 15.02 -5.03 12.06
C LEU A 95 16.21 -4.18 11.61
N PHE A 96 16.28 -3.80 10.34
CA PHE A 96 17.37 -2.98 9.81
C PHE A 96 17.36 -1.57 10.39
N GLY A 97 16.17 -0.97 10.60
CA GLY A 97 16.04 0.30 11.29
C GLY A 97 16.57 0.23 12.73
N PHE A 98 16.28 -0.86 13.44
CA PHE A 98 16.81 -1.09 14.79
C PHE A 98 18.33 -1.27 14.80
N ILE A 99 18.86 -2.08 13.88
CA ILE A 99 20.31 -2.26 13.71
C ILE A 99 20.97 -0.92 13.39
N GLY A 100 20.45 -0.17 12.42
CA GLY A 100 20.95 1.16 12.08
C GLY A 100 20.92 2.11 13.28
N ALA A 101 19.81 2.15 14.04
CA ALA A 101 19.69 2.97 15.24
C ALA A 101 20.72 2.57 16.30
N SER A 102 20.95 1.27 16.50
CA SER A 102 21.94 0.75 17.45
C SER A 102 23.39 1.09 17.06
N LEU A 103 23.65 1.29 15.77
CA LEU A 103 24.94 1.71 15.22
C LEU A 103 25.08 3.24 15.14
N GLY A 104 24.08 4.01 15.59
CA GLY A 104 24.10 5.49 15.58
C GLY A 104 23.65 6.13 14.25
N ALA A 105 23.09 5.36 13.32
CA ALA A 105 22.79 5.77 11.94
C ALA A 105 21.60 6.76 11.76
N GLY A 106 21.06 7.36 12.82
CA GLY A 106 19.75 8.03 12.79
C GLY A 106 19.77 9.56 12.68
N THR A 107 20.62 10.23 13.45
CA THR A 107 20.38 11.65 13.75
C THR A 107 21.44 12.62 13.21
N HIS A 108 22.67 12.14 12.94
CA HIS A 108 23.79 13.00 12.53
C HIS A 108 24.55 12.51 11.28
N GLU A 109 24.25 11.30 10.78
CA GLU A 109 24.95 10.73 9.62
C GLU A 109 24.00 10.30 8.51
N ILE A 110 23.95 11.12 7.44
CA ILE A 110 23.18 10.82 6.22
C ILE A 110 23.63 9.49 5.59
N LEU A 111 24.90 9.13 5.73
CA LEU A 111 25.46 7.87 5.21
C LEU A 111 24.87 6.64 5.93
N GLY A 112 24.78 6.67 7.26
CA GLY A 112 24.15 5.59 8.03
C GLY A 112 22.66 5.40 7.67
N TYR A 113 21.95 6.51 7.50
CA TYR A 113 20.56 6.49 7.08
C TYR A 113 20.40 5.90 5.66
N ALA A 114 21.18 6.39 4.70
CA ALA A 114 21.13 5.94 3.31
C ALA A 114 21.49 4.46 3.16
N THR A 115 22.52 4.00 3.87
CA THR A 115 22.93 2.59 3.86
C THR A 115 21.87 1.67 4.47
N THR A 116 21.20 2.10 5.55
CA THR A 116 20.11 1.33 6.16
C THR A 116 18.93 1.18 5.20
N ILE A 117 18.52 2.26 4.52
CA ILE A 117 17.45 2.19 3.51
C ILE A 117 17.84 1.32 2.33
N ALA A 118 19.06 1.49 1.81
CA ALA A 118 19.58 0.68 0.71
C ALA A 118 19.60 -0.81 1.08
N ALA A 119 20.00 -1.15 2.31
CA ALA A 119 20.01 -2.52 2.82
C ALA A 119 18.59 -3.10 2.88
N VAL A 120 17.61 -2.37 3.42
CA VAL A 120 16.21 -2.83 3.48
C VAL A 120 15.66 -3.08 2.09
N ILE A 121 15.84 -2.12 1.18
CA ILE A 121 15.35 -2.26 -0.20
C ILE A 121 16.03 -3.46 -0.86
N GLY A 122 17.36 -3.56 -0.78
CA GLY A 122 18.12 -4.67 -1.34
C GLY A 122 17.63 -6.02 -0.84
N VAL A 123 17.44 -6.17 0.47
CA VAL A 123 16.94 -7.42 1.08
C VAL A 123 15.52 -7.73 0.61
N CYS A 124 14.61 -6.75 0.60
CA CYS A 124 13.25 -6.94 0.12
C CYS A 124 13.21 -7.36 -1.37
N TRP A 125 14.14 -6.88 -2.19
CA TRP A 125 14.30 -7.35 -3.56
C TRP A 125 14.87 -8.77 -3.64
N CYS A 126 15.89 -9.09 -2.83
CA CYS A 126 16.46 -10.44 -2.77
C CYS A 126 15.44 -11.50 -2.34
N VAL A 127 14.49 -11.15 -1.45
CA VAL A 127 13.41 -12.06 -1.04
C VAL A 127 12.21 -12.05 -2.00
N ASN A 128 12.30 -11.38 -3.15
CA ASN A 128 11.25 -11.24 -4.16
C ASN A 128 9.96 -10.59 -3.64
N VAL A 129 10.10 -9.63 -2.73
CA VAL A 129 8.99 -8.86 -2.13
C VAL A 129 9.15 -7.37 -2.45
N GLY A 130 9.34 -7.05 -3.74
CA GLY A 130 9.60 -5.68 -4.20
C GLY A 130 8.48 -4.69 -3.86
N SER A 131 7.23 -5.17 -3.80
CA SER A 131 6.05 -4.42 -3.32
C SER A 131 6.25 -3.89 -1.89
N ALA A 132 6.94 -4.66 -1.04
CA ALA A 132 7.18 -4.36 0.36
C ALA A 132 8.44 -3.53 0.64
N ALA A 133 9.37 -3.47 -0.32
CA ALA A 133 10.62 -2.72 -0.17
C ALA A 133 10.38 -1.26 0.24
N ARG A 134 9.38 -0.63 -0.40
CA ARG A 134 9.01 0.77 -0.14
C ARG A 134 8.51 0.98 1.29
N LEU A 135 7.67 0.09 1.79
CA LEU A 135 7.13 0.22 3.14
C LEU A 135 8.09 -0.23 4.22
N GLY A 136 8.94 -1.21 3.92
CA GLY A 136 10.08 -1.55 4.77
C GLY A 136 11.00 -0.35 4.94
N ALA A 137 11.33 0.36 3.86
CA ALA A 137 12.11 1.60 3.93
C ALA A 137 11.42 2.66 4.79
N ILE A 138 10.11 2.90 4.61
CA ILE A 138 9.33 3.82 5.46
C ILE A 138 9.43 3.41 6.94
N THR A 139 9.28 2.11 7.24
CA THR A 139 9.38 1.58 8.61
C THR A 139 10.77 1.80 9.19
N ALA A 140 11.83 1.56 8.42
CA ALA A 140 13.20 1.82 8.83
C ALA A 140 13.45 3.31 9.09
N THR A 141 12.97 4.19 8.20
CA THR A 141 13.03 5.65 8.38
C THR A 141 12.39 6.07 9.69
N ILE A 142 11.21 5.52 10.00
CA ILE A 142 10.51 5.81 11.25
C ILE A 142 11.33 5.37 12.45
N VAL A 143 11.88 4.16 12.43
CA VAL A 143 12.68 3.63 13.55
C VAL A 143 13.95 4.47 13.77
N LEU A 144 14.55 4.99 12.70
CA LEU A 144 15.75 5.82 12.77
C LEU A 144 15.48 7.26 13.19
N LEU A 145 14.38 7.86 12.72
CA LEU A 145 14.15 9.30 12.85
C LEU A 145 13.16 9.68 13.95
N VAL A 146 12.26 8.77 14.37
CA VAL A 146 11.30 9.10 15.42
C VAL A 146 12.01 9.06 16.78
N PRO A 147 12.13 10.19 17.49
CA PRO A 147 12.79 10.23 18.78
C PRO A 147 12.01 9.38 19.78
N THR A 148 12.72 8.49 20.47
CA THR A 148 12.12 7.57 21.44
C THR A 148 12.43 7.97 22.86
N GLN A 149 11.39 8.11 23.68
CA GLN A 149 11.52 8.25 25.12
C GLN A 149 11.36 6.85 25.72
N GLY A 150 12.39 6.00 25.59
CA GLY A 150 12.34 4.60 26.04
C GLY A 150 13.34 3.69 25.34
N PRO A 151 13.21 2.35 25.51
CA PRO A 151 14.11 1.39 24.90
C PRO A 151 14.06 1.43 23.37
N LEU A 152 15.22 1.33 22.70
CA LEU A 152 15.36 1.39 21.24
C LEU A 152 14.51 0.37 20.48
N TRP A 153 14.18 -0.76 21.11
CA TRP A 153 13.36 -1.82 20.53
C TRP A 153 11.84 -1.52 20.57
N GLY A 154 11.42 -0.51 21.33
CA GLY A 154 9.99 -0.19 21.51
C GLY A 154 9.32 0.25 20.22
N VAL A 155 9.94 1.16 19.46
CA VAL A 155 9.38 1.67 18.19
C VAL A 155 9.23 0.59 17.12
N PRO A 156 10.26 -0.21 16.78
CA PRO A 156 10.10 -1.23 15.75
C PRO A 156 9.00 -2.23 16.11
N LEU A 157 8.94 -2.71 17.37
CA LEU A 157 7.88 -3.62 17.81
C LEU A 157 6.49 -2.98 17.70
N PHE A 158 6.34 -1.75 18.17
CA PHE A 158 5.08 -1.03 18.10
C PHE A 158 4.61 -0.83 16.66
N ARG A 159 5.55 -0.60 15.73
CA ARG A 159 5.23 -0.51 14.30
C ARG A 159 4.81 -1.84 13.71
N LEU A 160 5.45 -2.95 14.09
CA LEU A 160 5.03 -4.28 13.67
C LEU A 160 3.60 -4.59 14.11
N VAL A 161 3.25 -4.24 15.35
CA VAL A 161 1.88 -4.40 15.86
C VAL A 161 0.88 -3.56 15.06
N GLN A 162 1.21 -2.32 14.72
CA GLN A 162 0.33 -1.46 13.92
C GLN A 162 0.13 -1.99 12.50
N VAL A 163 1.19 -2.48 11.86
CA VAL A 163 1.11 -3.09 10.53
C VAL A 163 0.26 -4.37 10.61
N ALA A 164 0.47 -5.22 11.62
CA ALA A 164 -0.35 -6.40 11.86
C ALA A 164 -1.84 -6.04 12.05
N LEU A 165 -2.14 -5.04 12.89
CA LEU A 165 -3.51 -4.59 13.11
C LEU A 165 -4.17 -4.06 11.83
N GLY A 166 -3.46 -3.26 11.04
CA GLY A 166 -3.96 -2.75 9.77
C GLY A 166 -4.22 -3.85 8.75
N THR A 167 -3.27 -4.78 8.59
CA THR A 167 -3.41 -5.92 7.68
C THR A 167 -4.55 -6.86 8.08
N VAL A 168 -4.67 -7.23 9.36
CA VAL A 168 -5.76 -8.07 9.86
C VAL A 168 -7.11 -7.39 9.65
N SER A 169 -7.20 -6.09 9.93
CA SER A 169 -8.44 -5.31 9.78
C SER A 169 -8.91 -5.27 8.32
N THR A 170 -8.02 -4.97 7.38
CA THR A 170 -8.37 -4.98 5.96
C THR A 170 -8.72 -6.37 5.46
N LEU A 171 -7.97 -7.41 5.86
CA LEU A 171 -8.30 -8.78 5.45
C LEU A 171 -9.68 -9.22 5.94
N LEU A 172 -10.06 -8.84 7.16
CA LEU A 172 -11.39 -9.11 7.69
C LEU A 172 -12.47 -8.41 6.85
N VAL A 173 -12.27 -7.12 6.54
CA VAL A 173 -13.21 -6.34 5.71
C VAL A 173 -13.31 -6.91 4.30
N SER A 174 -12.20 -7.12 3.60
CA SER A 174 -12.20 -7.69 2.24
C SER A 174 -12.81 -9.09 2.22
N TRP A 175 -12.61 -9.90 3.27
CA TRP A 175 -13.29 -11.20 3.40
C TRP A 175 -14.81 -11.04 3.54
N LEU A 176 -15.30 -10.14 4.40
CA LEU A 176 -16.72 -9.87 4.57
C LEU A 176 -17.39 -9.42 3.27
N PHE A 177 -16.76 -8.49 2.55
CA PHE A 177 -17.24 -8.02 1.25
C PHE A 177 -17.33 -9.17 0.23
N THR A 178 -16.30 -10.01 0.16
CA THR A 178 -16.28 -11.18 -0.72
C THR A 178 -17.41 -12.15 -0.38
N GLN A 179 -17.69 -12.36 0.92
CA GLN A 179 -18.79 -13.23 1.36
C GLN A 179 -20.16 -12.64 1.01
N ILE A 180 -20.35 -11.33 1.16
CA ILE A 180 -21.60 -10.64 0.82
C ILE A 180 -21.88 -10.75 -0.68
N GLN A 181 -20.87 -10.49 -1.52
CA GLN A 181 -21.00 -10.63 -2.98
C GLN A 181 -21.36 -12.08 -3.38
N LYS A 182 -20.69 -13.07 -2.79
CA LYS A 182 -21.02 -14.49 -3.02
C LYS A 182 -22.43 -14.87 -2.60
N ARG A 183 -22.96 -14.26 -1.51
CA ARG A 183 -24.33 -14.50 -1.04
C ARG A 183 -25.37 -13.84 -1.95
N LEU A 184 -25.08 -12.64 -2.46
CA LEU A 184 -25.96 -11.92 -3.37
C LEU A 184 -26.03 -12.60 -4.74
N ALA A 185 -24.91 -13.10 -5.27
CA ALA A 185 -24.86 -13.81 -6.55
C ALA A 185 -25.52 -15.21 -6.53
N ARG A 186 -25.86 -15.73 -5.34
CA ARG A 186 -26.56 -17.01 -5.17
C ARG A 186 -28.08 -16.84 -5.01
N ARG A 187 -28.58 -15.61 -4.94
CA ARG A 187 -30.01 -15.28 -4.93
C ARG A 187 -30.45 -14.87 -6.32
#